data_AF-A0ABD5DF25-F1
#
_entry.id   AF-A0ABD5DF25-F1
#
_cell.length_a   1.000
_cell.length_b   1.000
_cell.length_c   1.000
_cell.angle_alpha   90.00
_cell.angle_beta   90.00
_cell.angle_gamma   90.00
#
_symmetry.space_group_name_H-M   'P 1'
#
loop_
_entity.id
_entity.type
_entity.pdbx_description
1 polymer ?
#
loop_
_entity_poly.entity_id
_entity_poly.type
_entity_poly.pdbx_seq_one_letter_code
_entity_poly.pdbx_strand_id
1 'polypeptide(L)'
;VQEPPRGNYGVELHHQAAWVDGEWKLRRLVPRGLTAGDAPWQLFNLHDDPLETHDVAAEHPDRVKAMSEAYEAFAKRTMVTKAQGK
;
A
#
# COMPACT_ATOMS: atom_id res chain seq x y z
N VAL A 1 -11.54 -18.92 14.39
CA VAL A 1 -11.35 -18.36 13.03
C VAL A 1 -9.86 -18.26 12.79
N GLN A 2 -9.35 -18.93 11.76
CA GLN A 2 -7.91 -18.95 11.46
C GLN A 2 -7.56 -17.62 10.78
N GLU A 3 -6.69 -16.82 11.37
CA GLU A 3 -6.11 -15.66 10.69
C GLU A 3 -5.51 -16.14 9.36
N PRO A 4 -5.85 -15.51 8.22
CA PRO A 4 -5.25 -15.91 6.96
C PRO A 4 -3.73 -15.69 7.08
N PRO A 5 -2.89 -16.66 6.68
CA PRO A 5 -1.44 -16.54 6.81
C PRO A 5 -0.91 -15.59 5.73
N ARG A 6 -1.18 -14.30 5.88
CA ARG A 6 -0.68 -13.26 4.98
C ARG A 6 0.62 -12.74 5.57
N GLY A 7 1.74 -13.28 5.07
CA GLY A 7 3.06 -12.70 5.31
C GLY A 7 3.22 -11.36 4.59
N ASN A 8 4.31 -10.64 4.91
CA ASN A 8 4.56 -9.32 4.34
C ASN A 8 5.01 -9.43 2.88
N TYR A 9 4.31 -8.74 1.97
CA TYR A 9 4.71 -8.62 0.58
C TYR A 9 4.36 -7.25 0.00
N GLY A 10 5.14 -6.83 -1.01
CA GLY A 10 4.98 -5.57 -1.71
C GLY A 10 4.94 -5.75 -3.23
N VAL A 11 4.15 -4.91 -3.91
CA VAL A 11 4.03 -4.90 -5.38
C VAL A 11 4.15 -3.47 -5.88
N GLU A 12 4.88 -3.26 -6.99
CA GLU A 12 4.77 -2.06 -7.83
C GLU A 12 4.55 -2.52 -9.28
N LEU A 13 3.41 -2.16 -9.87
CA LEU A 13 3.01 -2.57 -11.22
C LEU A 13 2.04 -1.54 -11.81
N HIS A 14 2.27 -1.10 -13.05
CA HIS A 14 1.34 -0.24 -13.81
C HIS A 14 0.73 0.94 -13.01
N HIS A 15 1.55 1.77 -12.37
CA HIS A 15 1.09 2.92 -11.56
C HIS A 15 0.35 2.54 -10.27
N GLN A 16 0.53 1.32 -9.79
CA GLN A 16 -0.04 0.86 -8.54
C GLN A 16 1.07 0.37 -7.62
N ALA A 17 0.96 0.70 -6.34
CA ALA A 17 1.80 0.14 -5.29
C ALA A 17 0.93 -0.46 -4.20
N ALA A 18 1.38 -1.55 -3.58
CA ALA A 18 0.71 -2.13 -2.42
C ALA A 18 1.71 -2.71 -1.41
N TRP A 19 1.31 -2.68 -0.14
CA TRP A 19 1.97 -3.36 0.97
C TRP A 19 0.91 -4.05 1.83
N VAL A 20 1.09 -5.33 2.11
CA VAL A 20 0.21 -6.09 3.00
C VAL A 20 0.97 -6.47 4.28
N ASP A 21 0.34 -6.20 5.42
CA ASP A 21 0.83 -6.52 6.76
C ASP A 21 -0.32 -7.11 7.58
N GLY A 22 -0.39 -8.45 7.61
CA GLY A 22 -1.49 -9.19 8.25
C GLY A 22 -2.84 -8.90 7.60
N GLU A 23 -3.77 -8.35 8.38
CA GLU A 23 -5.10 -7.93 7.93
C GLU A 23 -5.10 -6.57 7.22
N TRP A 24 -4.01 -5.81 7.27
CA TRP A 24 -3.98 -4.46 6.71
C TRP A 24 -3.39 -4.44 5.31
N LYS A 25 -3.99 -3.65 4.43
CA LYS A 25 -3.44 -3.37 3.10
C LYS A 25 -3.29 -1.88 2.88
N LEU A 26 -2.07 -1.46 2.60
CA LEU A 26 -1.75 -0.15 2.08
C LEU A 26 -1.72 -0.23 0.55
N ARG A 27 -2.39 0.70 -0.12
CA ARG A 27 -2.44 0.75 -1.59
C ARG A 27 -2.31 2.18 -2.08
N ARG A 28 -1.60 2.36 -3.18
CA ARG A 28 -1.53 3.64 -3.90
C ARG A 28 -1.87 3.40 -5.36
N LEU A 29 -2.83 4.16 -5.86
CA LEU A 29 -3.06 4.33 -7.28
C LEU A 29 -2.50 5.67 -7.68
N VAL A 30 -1.65 5.72 -8.70
CA VAL A 30 -1.17 6.98 -9.25
C VAL A 30 -2.14 7.40 -10.37
N PRO A 31 -2.93 8.47 -10.17
CA PRO A 31 -3.79 9.02 -11.21
C PRO A 31 -2.97 9.50 -12.41
N ARG A 32 -3.61 9.63 -13.58
CA ARG A 32 -2.96 10.24 -14.74
C ARG A 32 -2.51 11.66 -14.39
N GLY A 33 -1.25 11.98 -14.70
CA GLY A 33 -0.65 13.30 -14.47
C GLY A 33 0.00 13.49 -13.09
N LEU A 34 -0.03 12.48 -12.21
CA LEU A 34 0.74 12.49 -10.96
C LEU A 34 1.94 11.54 -11.05
N THR A 35 3.00 11.83 -10.29
CA THR A 35 4.09 10.88 -10.07
C THR A 35 3.76 9.97 -8.89
N ALA A 36 4.44 8.82 -8.79
CA ALA A 36 4.21 7.88 -7.70
C ALA A 36 4.47 8.47 -6.30
N GLY A 37 5.29 9.52 -6.19
CA GLY A 37 5.52 10.23 -4.93
C GLY A 37 4.35 11.12 -4.49
N ASP A 38 3.53 11.58 -5.43
CA ASP A 38 2.50 12.58 -5.20
C ASP A 38 1.10 11.98 -4.99
N ALA A 39 0.94 10.68 -5.29
CA ALA A 39 -0.33 9.99 -5.10
C ALA A 39 -0.51 9.54 -3.64
N PRO A 40 -1.70 9.78 -3.04
CA PRO A 40 -1.94 9.43 -1.65
C PRO A 40 -2.00 7.92 -1.44
N TRP A 41 -1.60 7.49 -0.24
CA TRP A 41 -1.87 6.14 0.23
C TRP A 41 -3.33 6.01 0.66
N GLN A 42 -3.89 4.85 0.39
CA GLN A 42 -5.18 4.37 0.88
C GLN A 42 -4.93 3.19 1.81
N LEU A 43 -5.78 3.01 2.81
CA LEU A 43 -5.64 1.94 3.81
C LEU A 43 -6.95 1.17 3.95
N PHE A 44 -6.86 -0.16 3.94
CA PHE A 44 -7.99 -1.07 4.07
C PHE A 44 -7.71 -2.12 5.13
N ASN A 45 -8.73 -2.46 5.93
CA ASN A 45 -8.72 -3.65 6.77
C ASN A 45 -9.36 -4.81 5.99
N LEU A 46 -8.55 -5.78 5.57
CA LEU A 46 -8.96 -6.96 4.79
C LEU A 46 -9.73 -8.01 5.61
N HIS A 47 -9.78 -7.89 6.94
CA HIS A 47 -10.64 -8.72 7.78
C HIS A 47 -12.10 -8.30 7.63
N ASP A 48 -12.37 -7.01 7.78
CA ASP A 48 -13.72 -6.43 7.73
C ASP A 48 -14.15 -6.02 6.31
N ASP A 49 -13.19 -5.64 5.47
CA ASP A 49 -13.39 -5.14 4.11
C ASP A 49 -12.46 -5.85 3.11
N PRO A 50 -12.71 -7.14 2.81
CA PRO A 50 -11.91 -7.91 1.85
C PRO A 50 -12.01 -7.41 0.40
N LEU A 51 -12.97 -6.51 0.11
CA LEU A 51 -13.20 -5.93 -1.22
C LEU A 51 -12.59 -4.53 -1.38
N GLU A 52 -11.91 -4.00 -0.36
CA GLU A 52 -11.21 -2.70 -0.40
C GLU A 52 -12.16 -1.55 -0.82
N THR A 53 -13.35 -1.53 -0.23
CA THR A 53 -14.43 -0.58 -0.51
C THR A 53 -14.41 0.66 0.38
N HIS A 54 -13.76 0.58 1.56
CA HIS A 54 -13.73 1.66 2.55
C HIS A 54 -12.29 2.07 2.88
N ASP A 55 -11.88 3.24 2.40
CA ASP A 55 -10.57 3.81 2.70
C ASP A 55 -10.57 4.46 4.10
N VAL A 56 -9.84 3.87 5.03
CA VAL A 56 -9.75 4.30 6.44
C VAL A 56 -8.41 4.99 6.75
N ALA A 57 -7.67 5.44 5.73
CA ALA A 57 -6.35 6.06 5.91
C ALA A 57 -6.37 7.29 6.82
N ALA A 58 -7.40 8.13 6.70
CA ALA A 58 -7.54 9.34 7.53
C ALA A 58 -7.82 9.04 9.01
N GLU A 59 -8.42 7.88 9.29
CA GLU A 59 -8.78 7.44 10.64
C GLU A 59 -7.59 6.74 11.34
N HIS A 60 -6.65 6.18 10.57
CA HIS A 60 -5.49 5.45 11.07
C HIS A 60 -4.15 6.00 10.53
N PRO A 61 -3.80 7.27 10.76
CA PRO A 61 -2.59 7.88 10.21
C PRO A 61 -1.29 7.21 10.68
N ASP A 62 -1.25 6.71 11.91
CA ASP A 62 -0.08 5.99 12.45
C ASP A 62 0.17 4.67 11.72
N ARG A 63 -0.91 3.96 11.33
CA ARG A 63 -0.83 2.71 10.56
C ARG A 63 -0.33 2.99 9.14
N VAL A 64 -0.84 4.04 8.51
CA VAL A 64 -0.36 4.51 7.20
C VAL A 64 1.13 4.82 7.26
N LYS A 65 1.58 5.56 8.27
CA LYS A 65 3.01 5.90 8.44
C LYS A 65 3.86 4.63 8.54
N ALA A 66 3.55 3.74 9.47
CA ALA A 66 4.33 2.51 9.69
C ALA A 66 4.40 1.62 8.44
N MET A 67 3.26 1.41 7.77
CA MET A 67 3.22 0.57 6.57
C MET A 67 3.90 1.23 5.36
N SER A 68 3.83 2.55 5.23
CA SER A 68 4.53 3.29 4.17
C SER A 68 6.05 3.22 4.33
N GLU A 69 6.56 3.32 5.56
CA GLU A 69 7.99 3.15 5.88
C GLU A 69 8.47 1.72 5.56
N ALA A 70 7.66 0.71 5.90
CA ALA A 70 7.94 -0.69 5.55
C ALA A 70 7.96 -0.91 4.03
N TYR A 71 7.00 -0.33 3.30
CA TYR A 71 6.99 -0.33 1.84
C TYR A 71 8.25 0.33 1.26
N GLU A 72 8.64 1.49 1.77
CA GLU A 72 9.84 2.19 1.29
C GLU A 72 11.12 1.38 1.52
N ALA A 73 11.25 0.73 2.69
CA ALA A 73 12.38 -0.14 2.98
C ALA A 73 12.41 -1.35 2.03
N PHE A 74 11.24 -1.94 1.73
CA PHE A 74 11.11 -3.00 0.74
C PHE A 74 11.52 -2.53 -0.66
N ALA A 75 10.97 -1.41 -1.14
CA ALA A 75 11.22 -0.87 -2.47
C ALA A 75 12.70 -0.55 -2.69
N LYS A 76 13.39 0.02 -1.68
CA LYS A 76 14.84 0.27 -1.70
C LYS A 76 15.65 -1.02 -1.83
N ARG A 77 15.20 -2.12 -1.20
CA ARG A 77 15.91 -3.40 -1.19
C ARG A 77 15.73 -4.19 -2.49
N THR A 78 14.59 -4.08 -3.16
CA THR A 78 14.22 -4.96 -4.29
C THR A 78 14.44 -4.34 -5.68
N MET A 79 15.12 -3.19 -5.77
CA MET A 79 15.27 -2.42 -7.03
C MET A 79 13.93 -2.10 -7.70
N VAL A 80 12.87 -1.87 -6.91
CA VAL A 80 11.65 -1.24 -7.42
C VAL A 80 12.03 0.19 -7.82
N THR A 81 12.26 0.39 -9.12
CA THR A 81 12.43 1.73 -9.69
C THR A 81 11.09 2.43 -9.62
N LYS A 82 11.00 3.52 -8.83
CA LYS A 82 9.83 4.41 -8.84
C LYS A 82 9.43 4.66 -10.29
N ALA A 83 8.18 4.37 -10.64
CA ALA A 83 7.65 4.76 -11.94
C ALA A 83 7.84 6.27 -12.12
N GLN A 84 8.81 6.68 -12.94
CA GLN A 84 8.93 8.05 -13.41
C GLN A 84 7.88 8.20 -14.51
N GLY A 85 6.70 8.67 -14.12
CA GLY A 85 5.67 9.07 -15.07
C GLY A 85 6.26 10.07 -16.07
N LYS A 86 5.94 9.89 -17.35
CA LYS A 86 6.24 10.87 -18.40
C LYS A 86 5.23 12.01 -18.38
#